data_AF-A0AAP0IMB2-F1
#
_entry.id   AF-A0AAP0IMB2-F1
#
_cell.length_a   1.000
_cell.length_b   1.000
_cell.length_c   1.000
_cell.angle_alpha   90.00
_cell.angle_beta   90.00
_cell.angle_gamma   90.00
#
_symmetry.space_group_name_H-M   'P 1'
#
loop_
_entity.id
_entity.type
_entity.pdbx_description
1 polymer ?
#
loop_
_entity_poly.entity_id
_entity_poly.type
_entity_poly.pdbx_seq_one_letter_code
_entity_poly.pdbx_strand_id
1 'polypeptide(L)'
;MNSSNQGGDFDDESWKEVVRRKRKHSMKVDYETRLRGCSWRCIWIKRKIFTVYEKDDGRVKIYEAGGTRSFTLELSKREAGWIRSQFHSCTTKHETVRTRYRDGQNTLFIQQFVNARGICIRLWKVTPHGGNFILIPEGWKGKGWISFEEALCGRTIQMDDYQQRKTQVDIQRGEPYFGNNSFQEGNMPLRFFDLAVVVFRATTTTDWALIEQALSIITGHWIEAIPIVGD
;
A
#
# COMPACT_ATOMS: atom_id res chain seq x y z
N MET A 1 70.69 10.32 -19.00
CA MET A 1 70.10 9.63 -17.84
C MET A 1 68.60 9.60 -18.08
N ASN A 2 68.08 8.44 -18.51
CA ASN A 2 66.69 8.28 -18.91
C ASN A 2 65.82 7.99 -17.68
N SER A 3 64.88 8.89 -17.37
CA SER A 3 63.80 8.64 -16.42
C SER A 3 62.71 7.80 -17.08
N SER A 4 62.65 6.51 -16.72
CA SER A 4 61.57 5.61 -17.10
C SER A 4 60.28 5.98 -16.37
N ASN A 5 59.32 6.55 -17.11
CA ASN A 5 57.94 6.71 -16.65
C ASN A 5 57.29 5.33 -16.58
N GLN A 6 57.06 4.82 -15.37
CA GLN A 6 56.17 3.68 -15.14
C GLN A 6 54.72 4.20 -15.13
N GLY A 7 54.12 4.27 -16.32
CA GLY A 7 52.67 4.36 -16.45
C GLY A 7 52.08 3.02 -16.02
N GLY A 8 51.59 2.94 -14.78
CA GLY A 8 50.80 1.81 -14.33
C GLY A 8 49.49 1.81 -15.10
N ASP A 9 49.31 0.85 -15.99
CA ASP A 9 48.04 0.59 -16.66
C ASP A 9 46.98 0.35 -15.58
N PHE A 10 46.12 1.35 -15.40
CA PHE A 10 44.93 1.22 -14.58
C PHE A 10 43.99 0.27 -15.32
N ASP A 11 43.83 -0.95 -14.82
CA ASP A 11 42.99 -1.94 -15.49
C ASP A 11 41.53 -1.45 -15.59
N ASP A 12 40.92 -1.76 -16.73
CA ASP A 12 39.57 -1.32 -17.09
C ASP A 12 38.48 -2.01 -16.23
N GLU A 13 38.84 -3.09 -15.52
CA GLU A 13 38.00 -3.83 -14.57
C GLU A 13 37.83 -3.07 -13.24
N SER A 14 38.90 -2.46 -12.74
CA SER A 14 38.98 -1.67 -11.52
C SER A 14 38.13 -0.41 -11.64
N TRP A 15 38.13 0.23 -12.82
CA TRP A 15 37.25 1.38 -13.10
C TRP A 15 35.77 1.00 -13.12
N LYS A 16 35.41 -0.15 -13.71
CA LYS A 16 34.03 -0.66 -13.72
C LYS A 16 33.54 -0.99 -12.31
N GLU A 17 34.39 -1.55 -11.47
CA GLU A 17 34.07 -1.87 -10.07
C GLU A 17 33.89 -0.60 -9.21
N VAL A 18 34.71 0.44 -9.40
CA VAL A 18 34.54 1.74 -8.72
C VAL A 18 33.23 2.43 -9.14
N VAL A 19 32.88 2.41 -10.44
CA VAL A 19 31.61 2.96 -10.95
C VAL A 19 30.41 2.16 -10.43
N ARG A 20 30.54 0.83 -10.37
CA ARG A 20 29.51 -0.07 -9.82
C ARG A 20 29.28 0.17 -8.32
N ARG A 21 30.35 0.36 -7.53
CA ARG A 21 30.26 0.71 -6.10
C ARG A 21 29.65 2.09 -5.88
N LYS A 22 30.05 3.10 -6.66
CA LYS A 22 29.46 4.45 -6.59
C LYS A 22 27.97 4.47 -6.97
N ARG A 23 27.56 3.71 -8.00
CA ARG A 23 26.13 3.55 -8.36
C ARG A 23 25.31 2.81 -7.30
N LYS A 24 25.84 1.70 -6.74
CA LYS A 24 25.17 0.97 -5.65
C LYS A 24 25.02 1.83 -4.39
N HIS A 25 26.05 2.59 -4.02
CA HIS A 25 26.00 3.48 -2.85
C HIS A 25 25.05 4.66 -3.10
N SER A 26 25.09 5.27 -4.29
CA SER A 26 24.17 6.35 -4.66
C SER A 26 22.70 5.91 -4.72
N MET A 27 22.39 4.73 -5.24
CA MET A 27 21.01 4.19 -5.24
C MET A 27 20.53 3.80 -3.85
N LYS A 28 21.39 3.20 -3.01
CA LYS A 28 21.01 2.79 -1.66
C LYS A 28 20.78 4.00 -0.75
N VAL A 29 21.63 5.03 -0.88
CA VAL A 29 21.45 6.32 -0.19
C VAL A 29 20.19 7.03 -0.69
N ASP A 30 19.88 7.06 -1.99
CA ASP A 30 18.66 7.72 -2.49
C ASP A 30 17.38 6.97 -2.07
N TYR A 31 17.41 5.64 -1.93
CA TYR A 31 16.26 4.84 -1.46
C TYR A 31 16.01 4.98 0.04
N GLU A 32 17.05 4.89 0.87
CA GLU A 32 16.94 5.06 2.33
C GLU A 32 16.69 6.53 2.72
N THR A 33 17.20 7.50 1.94
CA THR A 33 16.99 8.93 2.23
C THR A 33 15.62 9.43 1.76
N ARG A 34 15.05 8.89 0.67
CA ARG A 34 13.68 9.20 0.23
C ARG A 34 12.58 8.63 1.14
N LEU A 35 12.88 7.60 1.92
CA LEU A 35 11.92 7.01 2.88
C LEU A 35 11.95 7.68 4.25
N ARG A 36 12.94 8.54 4.54
CA ARG A 36 13.01 9.33 5.78
C ARG A 36 12.09 10.56 5.67
N GLY A 37 10.79 10.34 5.83
CA GLY A 37 9.79 11.42 5.86
C GLY A 37 8.41 11.00 5.37
N CYS A 38 8.37 9.99 4.50
CA CYS A 38 7.14 9.51 3.91
C CYS A 38 6.56 8.33 4.70
N SER A 39 5.27 8.43 5.05
CA SER A 39 4.53 7.33 5.65
C SER A 39 3.82 6.53 4.56
N TRP A 40 3.93 5.19 4.61
CA TRP A 40 3.20 4.31 3.71
C TRP A 40 2.39 3.29 4.48
N ARG A 41 1.24 2.90 3.91
CA ARG A 41 0.32 1.92 4.48
C ARG A 41 -0.15 1.00 3.38
N CYS A 42 -0.22 -0.29 3.68
CA CYS A 42 -0.74 -1.31 2.76
C CYS A 42 -1.95 -1.96 3.40
N ILE A 43 -3.06 -2.03 2.65
CA ILE A 43 -4.29 -2.67 3.12
C ILE A 43 -4.80 -3.64 2.07
N TRP A 44 -5.35 -4.75 2.55
CA TRP A 44 -5.95 -5.79 1.73
C TRP A 44 -7.46 -5.71 1.83
N ILE A 45 -8.12 -5.54 0.69
CA ILE A 45 -9.59 -5.47 0.64
C ILE A 45 -10.09 -6.44 -0.43
N LYS A 46 -10.64 -7.57 0.03
CA LYS A 46 -10.98 -8.72 -0.83
C LYS A 46 -9.72 -9.16 -1.61
N ARG A 47 -9.78 -9.22 -2.94
CA ARG A 47 -8.69 -9.64 -3.84
C ARG A 47 -7.86 -8.47 -4.36
N LYS A 48 -7.77 -7.38 -3.60
CA LYS A 48 -7.06 -6.15 -4.00
C LYS A 48 -6.15 -5.67 -2.89
N ILE A 49 -5.01 -5.15 -3.30
CA ILE A 49 -4.04 -4.50 -2.44
C ILE A 49 -4.09 -3.01 -2.73
N PHE A 50 -4.19 -2.19 -1.68
CA PHE A 50 -4.06 -0.75 -1.77
C PHE A 50 -2.83 -0.30 -1.01
N THR A 51 -1.96 0.47 -1.68
CA THR A 51 -0.81 1.12 -1.05
C THR A 51 -1.03 2.62 -1.03
N VAL A 52 -1.14 3.19 0.17
CA VAL A 52 -1.31 4.63 0.40
C VAL A 52 0.02 5.20 0.84
N TYR A 53 0.52 6.19 0.11
CA TYR A 53 1.79 6.86 0.33
C TYR A 53 1.55 8.35 0.57
N GLU A 54 1.97 8.87 1.71
CA GLU A 54 1.95 10.31 1.99
C GLU A 54 3.34 10.90 1.72
N LYS A 55 3.38 11.86 0.79
CA LYS A 55 4.58 12.63 0.44
C LYS A 55 4.87 13.69 1.50
N ASP A 56 6.11 14.17 1.56
CA ASP A 56 6.53 15.23 2.50
C ASP A 56 5.75 16.55 2.32
N ASP A 57 5.24 16.81 1.12
CA ASP A 57 4.39 17.97 0.83
C ASP A 57 2.90 17.78 1.20
N GLY A 58 2.57 16.65 1.84
CA GLY A 58 1.22 16.29 2.27
C GLY A 58 0.32 15.78 1.15
N ARG A 59 0.82 15.61 -0.09
CA ARG A 59 0.07 14.90 -1.13
C ARG A 59 0.02 13.40 -0.82
N VAL A 60 -1.10 12.78 -1.18
CA VAL A 60 -1.32 11.34 -0.99
C VAL A 60 -1.35 10.66 -2.34
N LYS A 61 -0.55 9.61 -2.52
CA LYS A 61 -0.56 8.75 -3.70
C LYS A 61 -1.10 7.37 -3.32
N ILE A 62 -2.13 6.92 -4.02
CA ILE A 62 -2.79 5.64 -3.80
C ILE A 62 -2.51 4.75 -4.98
N TYR A 63 -2.01 3.56 -4.72
CA TYR A 63 -1.88 2.50 -5.71
C TYR A 63 -2.92 1.43 -5.43
N GLU A 64 -3.68 1.03 -6.44
CA GLU A 64 -4.53 -0.16 -6.41
C GLU A 64 -3.87 -1.23 -7.26
N ALA A 65 -3.70 -2.43 -6.72
CA ALA A 65 -3.31 -3.62 -7.45
C ALA A 65 -4.39 -4.71 -7.30
N GLY A 66 -4.84 -5.27 -8.42
CA GLY A 66 -5.83 -6.35 -8.41
C GLY A 66 -5.87 -7.10 -9.73
N GLY A 67 -5.69 -8.43 -9.68
CA GLY A 67 -5.56 -9.25 -10.88
C GLY A 67 -4.37 -8.82 -11.73
N THR A 68 -4.59 -8.55 -13.02
CA THR A 68 -3.55 -8.14 -13.99
C THR A 68 -3.44 -6.62 -14.18
N ARG A 69 -4.16 -5.82 -13.39
CA ARG A 69 -4.20 -4.37 -13.56
C ARG A 69 -3.78 -3.65 -12.29
N SER A 70 -3.11 -2.52 -12.49
CA SER A 70 -2.79 -1.57 -11.44
C SER A 70 -3.28 -0.19 -11.81
N PHE A 71 -3.79 0.54 -10.83
CA PHE A 71 -4.23 1.91 -10.99
C PHE A 71 -3.52 2.81 -9.98
N THR A 72 -3.42 4.09 -10.29
CA THR A 72 -2.78 5.06 -9.42
C THR A 72 -3.60 6.34 -9.37
N LEU A 73 -3.76 6.87 -8.17
CA LEU A 73 -4.45 8.12 -7.92
C LEU A 73 -3.57 9.02 -7.05
N GLU A 74 -3.31 10.24 -7.51
CA GLU A 74 -2.57 11.23 -6.72
C GLU A 74 -3.50 12.36 -6.28
N LEU A 75 -3.44 12.69 -5.00
CA LEU A 75 -4.37 13.54 -4.28
C LEU A 75 -3.64 14.67 -3.56
N SER A 76 -4.22 15.86 -3.57
CA SER A 76 -3.87 16.92 -2.63
C SER A 76 -4.30 16.52 -1.21
N LYS A 77 -3.71 17.17 -0.19
CA LYS A 77 -4.12 16.98 1.20
C LYS A 77 -5.62 17.25 1.41
N ARG A 78 -6.16 18.25 0.70
CA ARG A 78 -7.59 18.62 0.75
C ARG A 78 -8.47 17.56 0.11
N GLU A 79 -8.07 17.05 -1.06
CA GLU A 79 -8.78 15.98 -1.76
C GLU A 79 -8.82 14.70 -0.92
N ALA A 80 -7.68 14.30 -0.31
CA ALA A 80 -7.63 13.14 0.58
C ALA A 80 -8.53 13.32 1.83
N GLY A 81 -8.51 14.51 2.44
CA GLY A 81 -9.40 14.85 3.55
C GLY A 81 -10.88 14.81 3.19
N TRP A 82 -11.23 15.28 1.98
CA TRP A 82 -12.59 15.19 1.46
C TRP A 82 -13.02 13.73 1.22
N ILE A 83 -12.19 12.92 0.56
CA ILE A 83 -12.49 11.48 0.36
C ILE A 83 -12.74 10.79 1.70
N ARG A 84 -11.89 11.05 2.70
CA ARG A 84 -12.05 10.50 4.04
C ARG A 84 -13.41 10.83 4.63
N SER A 85 -13.89 12.07 4.53
CA SER A 85 -15.20 12.44 5.07
C SER A 85 -16.34 11.70 4.38
N GLN A 86 -16.19 11.38 3.10
CA GLN A 86 -17.18 10.59 2.36
C GLN A 86 -17.21 9.13 2.83
N PHE A 87 -16.05 8.49 2.98
CA PHE A 87 -15.96 7.13 3.53
C PHE A 87 -16.52 7.08 4.96
N HIS A 88 -16.18 8.06 5.79
CA HIS A 88 -16.70 8.20 7.14
C HIS A 88 -18.24 8.29 7.16
N SER A 89 -18.84 9.10 6.28
CA SER A 89 -20.30 9.18 6.12
C SER A 89 -20.90 7.81 5.75
N CYS A 90 -20.29 7.08 4.81
CA CYS A 90 -20.75 5.75 4.43
C CYS A 90 -20.67 4.73 5.57
N THR A 91 -19.61 4.75 6.38
CA THR A 91 -19.37 3.75 7.44
C THR A 91 -20.12 4.03 8.74
N THR A 92 -20.33 5.31 9.07
CA THR A 92 -20.96 5.71 10.35
C THR A 92 -22.45 6.01 10.20
N LYS A 93 -22.84 6.70 9.13
CA LYS A 93 -24.22 7.14 8.88
C LYS A 93 -24.98 6.25 7.91
N HIS A 94 -24.30 5.28 7.29
CA HIS A 94 -24.86 4.40 6.25
C HIS A 94 -25.42 5.16 5.05
N GLU A 95 -24.84 6.33 4.76
CA GLU A 95 -25.25 7.16 3.62
C GLU A 95 -24.68 6.59 2.32
N THR A 96 -25.53 6.49 1.29
CA THR A 96 -25.06 6.21 -0.07
C THR A 96 -24.33 7.41 -0.64
N VAL A 97 -23.10 7.25 -1.11
CA VAL A 97 -22.35 8.38 -1.66
C VAL A 97 -22.45 8.48 -3.18
N ARG A 98 -22.82 9.66 -3.68
CA ARG A 98 -22.68 10.05 -5.09
C ARG A 98 -22.47 11.56 -5.17
N THR A 99 -21.21 11.99 -5.17
CA THR A 99 -20.88 13.42 -5.15
C THR A 99 -19.60 13.72 -5.91
N ARG A 100 -19.33 15.02 -6.10
CA ARG A 100 -18.13 15.53 -6.76
C ARG A 100 -17.49 16.63 -5.93
N TYR A 101 -16.17 16.76 -6.06
CA TYR A 101 -15.37 17.81 -5.46
C TYR A 101 -14.48 18.46 -6.52
N ARG A 102 -14.37 19.79 -6.51
CA ARG A 102 -13.51 20.53 -7.43
C ARG A 102 -12.39 21.20 -6.63
N ASP A 103 -11.16 21.01 -7.09
CA ASP A 103 -9.95 21.63 -6.54
C ASP A 103 -9.14 22.22 -7.71
N GLY A 104 -9.35 23.51 -7.97
CA GLY A 104 -8.81 24.18 -9.15
C GLY A 104 -9.29 23.53 -10.46
N GLN A 105 -8.35 23.07 -11.28
CA GLN A 105 -8.63 22.36 -12.54
C GLN A 105 -8.91 20.86 -12.35
N ASN A 106 -8.77 20.34 -11.14
CA ASN A 106 -9.05 18.94 -10.84
C ASN A 106 -10.50 18.76 -10.41
N THR A 107 -11.12 17.67 -10.85
CA THR A 107 -12.44 17.25 -10.36
C THR A 107 -12.37 15.81 -9.87
N LEU A 108 -12.79 15.57 -8.64
CA LEU A 108 -12.96 14.25 -8.06
C LEU A 108 -14.43 13.87 -8.06
N PHE A 109 -14.68 12.60 -8.29
CA PHE A 109 -16.00 11.99 -8.22
C PHE A 109 -15.90 10.75 -7.33
N ILE A 110 -16.87 10.60 -6.44
CA ILE A 110 -17.03 9.40 -5.63
C ILE A 110 -18.45 8.89 -5.81
N GLN A 111 -18.57 7.60 -6.08
CA GLN A 111 -19.86 6.97 -6.31
C GLN A 111 -19.86 5.55 -5.74
N GLN A 112 -20.78 5.28 -4.83
CA GLN A 112 -21.14 3.93 -4.42
C GLN A 112 -22.02 3.28 -5.49
N PHE A 113 -21.74 2.01 -5.78
CA PHE A 113 -22.51 1.22 -6.72
C PHE A 113 -22.45 -0.26 -6.35
N VAL A 114 -23.43 -1.03 -6.82
CA VAL A 114 -23.50 -2.48 -6.66
C VAL A 114 -23.12 -3.15 -7.97
N ASN A 115 -22.32 -4.20 -7.92
CA ASN A 115 -22.06 -5.07 -9.07
C ASN A 115 -22.16 -6.56 -8.66
N ALA A 116 -21.91 -7.48 -9.60
CA ALA A 116 -21.96 -8.92 -9.36
C ALA A 116 -21.00 -9.43 -8.24
N ARG A 117 -20.02 -8.61 -7.82
CA ARG A 117 -19.05 -8.91 -6.75
C ARG A 117 -19.37 -8.18 -5.43
N GLY A 118 -20.52 -7.51 -5.36
CA GLY A 118 -21.02 -6.79 -4.19
C GLY A 118 -20.94 -5.26 -4.31
N ILE A 119 -21.00 -4.59 -3.16
CA ILE A 119 -20.97 -3.12 -3.07
C ILE A 119 -19.53 -2.62 -3.20
N CYS A 120 -19.35 -1.56 -4.00
CA CYS A 120 -18.07 -0.91 -4.25
C CYS A 120 -18.23 0.61 -4.27
N ILE A 121 -17.14 1.32 -3.95
CA ILE A 121 -16.99 2.74 -4.22
C ILE A 121 -16.03 2.91 -5.41
N ARG A 122 -16.45 3.67 -6.41
CA ARG A 122 -15.59 4.19 -7.48
C ARG A 122 -15.12 5.58 -7.09
N LEU A 123 -13.81 5.78 -7.06
CA LEU A 123 -13.19 7.08 -6.90
C LEU A 123 -12.47 7.43 -8.20
N TRP A 124 -12.86 8.53 -8.85
CA TRP A 124 -12.32 8.96 -10.14
C TRP A 124 -11.87 10.41 -10.04
N LYS A 125 -10.65 10.71 -10.51
CA LYS A 125 -10.12 12.08 -10.62
C LYS A 125 -9.90 12.42 -12.09
N VAL A 126 -10.37 13.60 -12.48
CA VAL A 126 -10.13 14.23 -13.77
C VAL A 126 -9.16 15.39 -13.56
N THR A 127 -8.13 15.44 -14.40
CA THR A 127 -7.15 16.51 -14.48
C THR A 127 -7.09 17.02 -15.92
N PRO A 128 -6.46 18.17 -16.18
CA PRO A 128 -6.19 18.63 -17.55
C PRO A 128 -5.48 17.60 -18.43
N HIS A 129 -4.72 16.68 -17.84
CA HIS A 129 -3.90 15.69 -18.54
C HIS A 129 -4.58 14.32 -18.68
N GLY A 130 -5.83 14.17 -18.23
CA GLY A 130 -6.57 12.91 -18.27
C GLY A 130 -7.16 12.52 -16.92
N GLY A 131 -7.75 11.33 -16.86
CA GLY A 131 -8.43 10.84 -15.66
C GLY A 131 -8.04 9.42 -15.26
N ASN A 132 -7.95 9.19 -13.95
CA ASN A 132 -7.65 7.90 -13.35
C ASN A 132 -8.71 7.57 -12.30
N PHE A 133 -8.99 6.28 -12.11
CA PHE A 133 -9.93 5.82 -11.10
C PHE A 133 -9.40 4.60 -10.35
N ILE A 134 -9.89 4.44 -9.13
CA ILE A 134 -9.72 3.24 -8.32
C ILE A 134 -11.09 2.73 -7.86
N LEU A 135 -11.16 1.44 -7.54
CA LEU A 135 -12.39 0.75 -7.14
C LEU A 135 -12.19 0.05 -5.80
N ILE A 136 -12.78 0.60 -4.75
CA ILE A 136 -12.66 0.15 -3.37
C ILE A 136 -13.87 -0.72 -3.00
N PRO A 137 -13.72 -2.04 -2.84
CA PRO A 137 -14.81 -2.89 -2.39
C PRO A 137 -15.19 -2.58 -0.94
N GLU A 138 -16.46 -2.78 -0.59
CA GLU A 138 -16.92 -2.63 0.80
C GLU A 138 -16.21 -3.57 1.79
N GLY A 139 -15.86 -4.77 1.33
CA GLY A 139 -15.35 -5.84 2.19
C GLY A 139 -16.45 -6.49 3.03
N TRP A 140 -16.07 -7.24 4.06
CA TRP A 140 -17.03 -7.86 4.98
C TRP A 140 -17.63 -6.79 5.90
N LYS A 141 -18.95 -6.58 5.87
CA LYS A 141 -19.68 -5.63 6.73
C LYS A 141 -19.03 -4.22 6.79
N GLY A 142 -18.70 -3.63 5.64
CA GLY A 142 -18.09 -2.28 5.58
C GLY A 142 -16.60 -2.19 5.95
N LYS A 143 -15.96 -3.28 6.40
CA LYS A 143 -14.57 -3.25 6.91
C LYS A 143 -13.53 -2.78 5.89
N GLY A 144 -13.76 -3.02 4.60
CA GLY A 144 -12.87 -2.54 3.54
C GLY A 144 -12.84 -1.02 3.46
N TRP A 145 -14.01 -0.39 3.58
CA TRP A 145 -14.13 1.07 3.60
C TRP A 145 -13.53 1.69 4.85
N ILE A 146 -13.72 1.05 6.02
CA ILE A 146 -13.10 1.49 7.28
C ILE A 146 -11.56 1.42 7.17
N SER A 147 -11.03 0.28 6.70
CA SER A 147 -9.57 0.11 6.54
C SER A 147 -8.98 1.13 5.56
N PHE A 148 -9.73 1.45 4.49
CA PHE A 148 -9.33 2.47 3.51
C PHE A 148 -9.35 3.88 4.11
N GLU A 149 -10.39 4.23 4.85
CA GLU A 149 -10.50 5.50 5.59
C GLU A 149 -9.32 5.67 6.56
N GLU A 150 -9.00 4.63 7.33
CA GLU A 150 -7.88 4.60 8.27
C GLU A 150 -6.54 4.77 7.56
N ALA A 151 -6.34 4.09 6.44
CA ALA A 151 -5.12 4.22 5.64
C ALA A 151 -4.92 5.64 5.08
N LEU A 152 -6.00 6.37 4.76
CA LEU A 152 -5.92 7.79 4.38
C LEU A 152 -5.62 8.72 5.56
N CYS A 153 -5.82 8.27 6.79
CA CYS A 153 -5.91 9.11 7.98
C CYS A 153 -4.57 9.43 8.64
N GLY A 154 -3.45 8.90 8.14
CA GLY A 154 -2.17 9.10 8.82
C GLY A 154 -1.93 8.13 10.00
N ARG A 155 -3.01 7.56 10.55
CA ARG A 155 -2.96 6.79 11.80
C ARG A 155 -2.70 5.33 11.49
N THR A 156 -1.58 4.81 11.97
CA THR A 156 -1.39 3.37 12.14
C THR A 156 -2.30 2.97 13.30
N ILE A 157 -3.48 2.43 13.01
CA ILE A 157 -4.29 1.81 14.06
C ILE A 157 -3.62 0.47 14.36
N GLN A 158 -2.96 0.36 15.51
CA GLN A 158 -2.65 -0.97 16.05
C GLN A 158 -3.99 -1.71 16.20
N MET A 159 -4.04 -2.98 15.81
CA MET A 159 -5.28 -3.79 15.79
C MET A 159 -6.13 -3.69 17.07
N ASP A 160 -5.51 -3.34 18.21
CA ASP A 160 -6.14 -3.17 19.52
C ASP A 160 -7.05 -1.92 19.61
N ASP A 161 -6.69 -0.81 18.97
CA ASP A 161 -7.49 0.43 18.94
C ASP A 161 -8.79 0.26 18.13
N TYR A 162 -8.77 -0.62 17.13
CA TYR A 162 -9.95 -0.96 16.33
C TYR A 162 -10.98 -1.75 17.14
N GLN A 163 -10.52 -2.70 17.98
CA GLN A 163 -11.41 -3.49 18.86
C GLN A 163 -12.09 -2.61 19.91
N GLN A 164 -11.38 -1.60 20.45
CA GLN A 164 -11.97 -0.66 21.41
C GLN A 164 -13.07 0.22 20.78
N ARG A 165 -12.85 0.73 19.56
CA ARG A 165 -13.87 1.53 18.83
C ARG A 165 -15.08 0.70 18.43
N LYS A 166 -14.85 -0.54 17.99
CA LYS A 166 -15.93 -1.49 17.67
C LYS A 166 -16.80 -1.77 18.90
N THR A 167 -16.17 -1.96 20.06
CA THR A 167 -16.87 -2.16 21.35
C THR A 167 -17.76 -0.95 21.68
N GLN A 168 -17.30 0.28 21.46
CA GLN A 168 -18.12 1.48 21.68
C GLN A 168 -19.32 1.59 20.71
N VAL A 169 -19.13 1.26 19.44
CA VAL A 169 -20.20 1.35 18.42
C VAL A 169 -21.25 0.26 18.61
N ASP A 170 -20.83 -0.97 18.96
CA ASP A 170 -21.74 -2.10 19.19
C ASP A 170 -22.55 -1.89 20.49
N ILE A 171 -21.94 -1.33 21.54
CA ILE A 171 -22.64 -0.93 22.78
C ILE A 171 -23.70 0.15 22.50
N GLN A 172 -23.41 1.14 21.66
CA GLN A 172 -24.37 2.18 21.30
C GLN A 172 -25.55 1.67 20.47
N ARG A 173 -25.42 0.51 19.81
CA ARG A 173 -26.47 -0.09 18.98
C ARG A 173 -27.35 -1.11 19.70
N GLY A 174 -27.07 -1.40 20.98
CA GLY A 174 -27.80 -2.42 21.73
C GLY A 174 -27.59 -3.84 21.19
N GLU A 175 -26.54 -4.06 20.40
CA GLU A 175 -26.21 -5.37 19.85
C GLU A 175 -25.50 -6.20 20.95
N PRO A 176 -25.85 -7.49 21.11
CA PRO A 176 -25.24 -8.33 22.14
C PRO A 176 -23.75 -8.50 21.88
N TYR A 177 -22.94 -8.11 22.86
CA TYR A 177 -21.50 -8.35 22.88
C TYR A 177 -21.22 -9.85 23.02
N PHE A 178 -20.87 -10.52 21.92
CA PHE A 178 -20.31 -11.86 21.97
C PHE A 178 -18.84 -11.75 22.36
N GLY A 179 -18.59 -11.64 23.67
CA GLY A 179 -17.26 -11.76 24.25
C GLY A 179 -16.64 -13.12 23.91
N ASN A 180 -15.31 -13.15 23.83
CA ASN A 180 -14.47 -14.29 23.47
C ASN A 180 -14.97 -15.62 24.04
N ASN A 181 -15.73 -16.38 23.25
CA ASN A 181 -15.78 -17.81 23.39
C ASN A 181 -14.65 -18.39 22.55
N SER A 182 -13.75 -19.08 23.24
CA SER A 182 -12.73 -19.97 22.70
C SER A 182 -13.23 -20.67 21.44
N PHE A 183 -12.66 -20.26 20.31
CA PHE A 183 -12.87 -20.89 19.01
C PHE A 183 -12.29 -22.31 19.13
N GLN A 184 -13.15 -23.32 19.31
CA GLN A 184 -12.70 -24.71 19.22
C GLN A 184 -12.27 -24.98 17.78
N GLU A 185 -11.00 -25.38 17.65
CA GLU A 185 -10.42 -25.96 16.46
C GLU A 185 -11.23 -27.20 16.06
N GLY A 186 -12.14 -27.03 15.10
CA GLY A 186 -12.98 -28.11 14.62
C GLY A 186 -13.32 -27.89 13.15
N ASN A 187 -12.50 -28.49 12.28
CA ASN A 187 -12.77 -28.70 10.86
C ASN A 187 -13.02 -27.45 9.99
N MET A 188 -11.94 -26.74 9.65
CA MET A 188 -11.85 -26.12 8.34
C MET A 188 -10.93 -26.95 7.43
N PRO A 189 -11.34 -27.28 6.19
CA PRO A 189 -10.47 -27.97 5.26
C PRO A 189 -9.28 -27.07 4.91
N LEU A 190 -8.08 -27.56 5.23
CA LEU A 190 -6.79 -27.03 4.80
C LEU A 190 -6.75 -26.85 3.28
N ARG A 191 -7.20 -25.71 2.72
CA ARG A 191 -6.77 -25.25 1.39
C ARG A 191 -6.77 -23.72 1.30
N PHE A 192 -5.69 -23.23 0.71
CA PHE A 192 -5.32 -21.86 0.35
C PHE A 192 -4.51 -21.13 1.42
N PHE A 193 -3.19 -21.32 1.36
CA PHE A 193 -2.26 -20.30 1.79
C PHE A 193 -2.54 -19.04 0.95
N ASP A 194 -2.86 -17.94 1.62
CA ASP A 194 -2.93 -16.61 1.01
C ASP A 194 -1.53 -16.21 0.55
N LEU A 195 -1.24 -16.41 -0.74
CA LEU A 195 0.02 -16.04 -1.34
C LEU A 195 0.09 -14.51 -1.50
N ALA A 196 0.78 -13.84 -0.58
CA ALA A 196 1.18 -12.45 -0.77
C ALA A 196 2.33 -12.38 -1.76
N VAL A 197 2.04 -12.05 -3.02
CA VAL A 197 3.07 -11.79 -4.03
C VAL A 197 3.54 -10.35 -3.85
N VAL A 198 4.64 -10.16 -3.12
CA VAL A 198 5.36 -8.88 -3.07
C VAL A 198 6.48 -8.95 -4.10
N VAL A 199 6.34 -8.16 -5.17
CA VAL A 199 7.34 -8.14 -6.26
C VAL A 199 8.47 -7.20 -5.89
N PHE A 200 9.63 -7.77 -5.58
CA PHE A 200 10.87 -7.02 -5.42
C PHE A 200 11.72 -7.16 -6.68
N ARG A 201 12.34 -6.06 -7.12
CA ARG A 201 13.35 -6.09 -8.17
C ARG A 201 14.73 -6.14 -7.50
N ALA A 202 15.26 -7.34 -7.33
CA ALA A 202 16.63 -7.58 -6.90
C ALA A 202 17.56 -7.60 -8.12
N THR A 203 18.74 -7.01 -7.99
CA THR A 203 19.76 -7.00 -9.07
C THR A 203 20.95 -7.90 -8.76
N THR A 204 21.05 -8.35 -7.51
CA THR A 204 22.12 -9.23 -7.03
C THR A 204 21.58 -10.25 -6.02
N THR A 205 22.28 -11.36 -5.85
CA THR A 205 21.97 -12.42 -4.85
C THR A 205 21.93 -11.88 -3.42
N THR A 206 22.76 -10.89 -3.09
CA THR A 206 22.73 -10.20 -1.78
C THR A 206 21.43 -9.42 -1.55
N ASP A 207 20.80 -8.90 -2.61
CA ASP A 207 19.53 -8.17 -2.50
C ASP A 207 18.41 -9.13 -2.08
N TRP A 208 18.44 -10.38 -2.58
CA TRP A 208 17.45 -11.42 -2.24
C TRP A 208 17.48 -11.80 -0.76
N ALA A 209 18.67 -12.07 -0.20
CA ALA A 209 18.79 -12.42 1.22
C ALA A 209 18.28 -11.30 2.16
N LEU A 210 18.50 -10.03 1.78
CA LEU A 210 18.00 -8.88 2.55
C LEU A 210 16.48 -8.73 2.44
N ILE A 211 15.91 -9.02 1.27
CA ILE A 211 14.47 -9.03 1.06
C ILE A 211 13.81 -10.13 1.91
N GLU A 212 14.35 -11.34 1.88
CA GLU A 212 13.85 -12.46 2.69
C GLU A 212 13.91 -12.15 4.19
N GLN A 213 15.03 -11.61 4.67
CA GLN A 213 15.19 -11.24 6.06
C GLN A 213 14.20 -10.12 6.47
N ALA A 214 14.02 -9.10 5.63
CA ALA A 214 13.08 -8.01 5.89
C ALA A 214 11.63 -8.51 5.92
N LEU A 215 11.25 -9.39 4.98
CA LEU A 215 9.93 -10.01 4.94
C LEU A 215 9.68 -10.90 6.16
N SER A 216 10.69 -11.65 6.61
CA SER A 216 10.57 -12.49 7.79
C SER A 216 10.34 -11.69 9.07
N ILE A 217 11.05 -10.57 9.23
CA ILE A 217 10.86 -9.64 10.35
C ILE A 217 9.46 -9.01 10.34
N ILE A 218 8.97 -8.61 9.16
CA ILE A 218 7.67 -7.93 9.02
C ILE A 218 6.49 -8.88 9.27
N THR A 219 6.63 -10.14 8.87
CA THR A 219 5.51 -11.11 8.92
C THR A 219 5.56 -12.05 10.11
N GLY A 220 6.70 -12.16 10.80
CA GLY A 220 6.90 -13.14 11.87
C GLY A 220 6.99 -14.59 11.38
N HIS A 221 7.11 -14.79 10.06
CA HIS A 221 7.18 -16.10 9.42
C HIS A 221 8.45 -16.25 8.58
N TRP A 222 8.91 -17.49 8.39
CA TRP A 222 9.95 -17.75 7.40
C TRP A 222 9.34 -17.63 6.00
N ILE A 223 9.88 -16.73 5.18
CA ILE A 223 9.43 -16.49 3.80
C ILE A 223 10.57 -16.83 2.87
N GLU A 224 10.35 -17.80 1.98
CA GLU A 224 11.28 -18.18 0.92
C GLU A 224 10.90 -17.41 -0.35
N ALA A 225 11.81 -16.59 -0.88
CA ALA A 225 11.56 -15.84 -2.10
C ALA A 225 11.87 -16.72 -3.32
N ILE A 226 10.90 -16.87 -4.22
CA ILE A 226 11.12 -17.59 -5.49
C ILE A 226 11.57 -16.57 -6.54
N PRO A 227 12.82 -16.60 -7.02
CA PRO A 227 13.28 -15.70 -8.07
C PRO A 227 12.57 -16.02 -9.39
N ILE A 228 11.86 -15.05 -9.95
CA ILE A 228 11.37 -15.11 -11.33
C ILE A 228 12.45 -14.49 -12.21
N VAL A 229 13.21 -15.31 -12.91
CA VAL A 229 14.17 -14.86 -13.93
C VAL A 229 13.35 -14.57 -15.19
N GLY A 230 13.29 -13.30 -15.58
CA GLY A 230 12.75 -12.90 -16.88
C GLY A 230 13.84 -13.00 -17.93
N ASP A 231 13.52 -13.62 -19.07
CA ASP A 231 14.34 -13.59 -20.29
C ASP A 231 14.54 -12.16 -20.82
#